data_AF-A0A920P3Z0-F1
#
_entry.id   AF-A0A920P3Z0-F1
#
_cell.length_a   1.000
_cell.length_b   1.000
_cell.length_c   1.000
_cell.angle_alpha   90.00
_cell.angle_beta   90.00
_cell.angle_gamma   90.00
#
_symmetry.space_group_name_H-M   'P 1'
#
loop_
_entity.id
_entity.type
_entity.pdbx_description
1 polymer ?
#
loop_
_entity_poly.entity_id
_entity_poly.type
_entity_poly.pdbx_seq_one_letter_code
_entity_poly.pdbx_strand_id
1 'polypeptide(L)'
;MGEKLGFIGTALGILAFCFILGRLVQMATRTPDPFAGLVVLGIFGAWITHIFVNIGMTIGLVPITGIPLPFVSYGGTFLLMCWISLALLFV
;
A
#
# COMPACT_ATOMS: atom_id res chain seq x y z
N MET A 1 -0.51 5.22 15.07
CA MET A 1 -0.07 3.85 15.49
C MET A 1 1.30 3.86 16.16
N GLY A 2 2.30 4.60 15.66
CA GLY A 2 3.63 4.68 16.29
C GLY A 2 3.65 5.13 17.77
N GLU A 3 2.70 5.98 18.19
CA GLU A 3 2.59 6.45 19.58
C GLU A 3 1.88 5.48 20.55
N LYS A 4 1.06 4.54 20.05
CA LYS A 4 0.24 3.64 20.89
C LYS A 4 0.66 2.16 20.81
N LEU A 5 1.20 1.72 19.67
CA LEU A 5 1.65 0.34 19.43
C LEU A 5 3.18 0.21 19.44
N GLY A 6 3.89 1.33 19.64
CA GLY A 6 5.34 1.39 19.66
C GLY A 6 6.01 0.97 18.34
N PHE A 7 7.30 0.67 18.44
CA PHE A 7 8.15 0.20 17.33
C PHE A 7 7.68 -1.14 16.73
N ILE A 8 7.11 -2.02 17.56
CA ILE A 8 6.69 -3.36 17.13
C ILE A 8 5.50 -3.27 16.17
N GLY A 9 4.48 -2.47 16.50
CA GLY A 9 3.31 -2.33 15.61
C GLY A 9 3.63 -1.66 14.28
N THR A 10 4.59 -0.72 14.28
CA THR A 10 5.08 -0.08 13.05
C THR A 10 5.91 -1.06 12.21
N ALA A 11 6.79 -1.84 12.83
CA ALA A 11 7.56 -2.88 12.15
C ALA A 11 6.65 -3.96 11.53
N LEU A 12 5.64 -4.43 12.25
CA LEU A 12 4.66 -5.40 11.75
C LEU A 12 3.84 -4.83 10.57
N GLY A 13 3.42 -3.57 10.66
CA GLY A 13 2.73 -2.91 9.56
C GLY A 13 3.58 -2.81 8.30
N ILE A 14 4.84 -2.39 8.43
CA ILE A 14 5.79 -2.32 7.31
C ILE A 14 6.01 -3.71 6.70
N LEU A 15 6.21 -4.74 7.53
CA LEU A 15 6.37 -6.13 7.05
C LEU A 15 5.14 -6.62 6.27
N ALA A 16 3.93 -6.33 6.75
CA ALA A 16 2.70 -6.67 6.06
C ALA A 16 2.60 -5.97 4.70
N PHE A 17 2.94 -4.68 4.63
CA PHE A 17 2.99 -3.95 3.36
C PHE A 17 4.06 -4.51 2.41
N CYS A 18 5.26 -4.82 2.89
CA CYS A 18 6.30 -5.45 2.09
C CYS A 18 5.84 -6.79 1.50
N PHE A 19 5.12 -7.61 2.28
CA PHE A 19 4.57 -8.86 1.80
C PHE A 19 3.54 -8.64 0.68
N ILE A 20 2.61 -7.71 0.86
CA ILE A 20 1.57 -7.38 -0.14
C ILE A 20 2.20 -6.79 -1.41
N LEU A 21 3.14 -5.87 -1.28
CA LEU A 21 3.88 -5.27 -2.40
C LEU A 21 4.70 -6.32 -3.16
N GLY A 22 5.33 -7.27 -2.45
CA GLY A 22 6.05 -8.38 -3.07
C GLY A 22 5.13 -9.28 -3.89
N ARG A 23 3.90 -9.53 -3.43
CA ARG A 23 2.89 -10.28 -4.18
C ARG A 23 2.45 -9.53 -5.44
N LEU A 24 2.23 -8.22 -5.36
CA LEU A 24 1.86 -7.37 -6.51
C LEU A 24 2.91 -7.45 -7.62
N VAL A 25 4.20 -7.37 -7.28
CA VAL A 25 5.30 -7.47 -8.26
C VAL A 25 5.34 -8.85 -8.91
N GLN A 26 5.24 -9.92 -8.11
CA GLN A 26 5.19 -11.28 -8.66
C GLN A 26 4.00 -11.47 -9.61
N MET A 27 2.87 -10.87 -9.28
CA MET A 27 1.66 -10.95 -10.07
C MET A 27 1.81 -10.21 -11.40
N ALA A 28 2.29 -8.96 -11.37
CA ALA A 28 2.57 -8.18 -12.58
C ALA A 28 3.50 -8.92 -13.57
N THR A 29 4.45 -9.71 -13.06
CA THR A 29 5.38 -10.48 -13.91
C THR A 29 4.81 -11.82 -14.42
N ARG A 30 3.77 -12.36 -13.78
CA ARG A 30 3.17 -13.66 -14.12
C ARG A 30 1.92 -13.53 -14.97
N THR A 31 1.33 -12.33 -15.05
CA THR A 31 0.12 -12.10 -15.83
C THR A 31 0.42 -12.23 -17.33
N PRO A 32 -0.32 -13.08 -18.07
CA PRO A 32 -0.12 -13.26 -19.51
C PRO A 32 -0.58 -12.06 -20.34
N ASP A 33 -1.50 -11.24 -19.82
CA ASP A 33 -1.94 -10.00 -20.44
C ASP A 33 -1.06 -8.80 -20.00
N PRO A 34 -0.35 -8.14 -20.93
CA PRO A 34 0.48 -6.98 -20.61
C PRO A 34 -0.32 -5.78 -20.11
N PHE A 35 -1.60 -5.64 -20.49
CA PHE A 35 -2.44 -4.55 -19.99
C PHE A 35 -2.76 -4.75 -18.50
N ALA A 36 -3.20 -5.94 -18.11
CA ALA A 36 -3.40 -6.29 -16.71
C ALA A 36 -2.10 -6.16 -15.88
N GLY A 37 -0.94 -6.54 -16.44
CA GLY A 37 0.36 -6.31 -15.81
C GLY A 37 0.64 -4.82 -15.50
N LEU A 38 0.34 -3.92 -16.44
CA LEU A 38 0.49 -2.47 -16.26
C LEU A 38 -0.47 -1.91 -15.20
N VAL A 39 -1.71 -2.38 -15.15
CA VAL A 39 -2.69 -1.98 -14.12
C VAL A 39 -2.19 -2.36 -12.73
N VAL A 40 -1.70 -3.59 -12.56
CA VAL A 40 -1.13 -4.07 -11.29
C VAL A 40 0.07 -3.23 -10.88
N LEU A 41 0.93 -2.86 -11.82
CA LEU A 41 2.10 -2.02 -11.57
C LEU A 41 1.71 -0.57 -11.21
N GLY A 42 0.62 -0.05 -11.77
CA GLY A 42 0.02 1.23 -11.39
C GLY A 42 -0.54 1.22 -9.96
N ILE A 43 -1.24 0.16 -9.57
CA ILE A 43 -1.74 -0.05 -8.20
C ILE A 43 -0.56 -0.13 -7.22
N PHE A 44 0.48 -0.89 -7.57
CA PHE A 44 1.72 -0.95 -6.80
C PHE A 44 2.35 0.44 -6.61
N GLY A 45 2.45 1.23 -7.69
CA GLY A 45 2.99 2.60 -7.67
C GLY A 45 2.19 3.56 -6.77
N ALA A 46 0.86 3.47 -6.81
CA ALA A 46 0.01 4.25 -5.92
C ALA A 46 0.25 3.86 -4.45
N TRP A 47 0.22 2.56 -4.13
CA TRP A 47 0.37 2.11 -2.74
C TRP A 47 1.75 2.42 -2.17
N ILE A 48 2.83 2.22 -2.94
CA ILE A 48 4.19 2.52 -2.46
C ILE A 48 4.37 4.01 -2.21
N THR A 49 3.77 4.87 -3.03
CA THR A 49 3.81 6.33 -2.82
C THR A 49 3.08 6.72 -1.54
N HIS A 50 1.88 6.18 -1.31
CA HIS A 50 1.13 6.40 -0.07
C HIS A 50 1.93 5.95 1.17
N ILE A 51 2.56 4.77 1.12
CA ILE A 51 3.38 4.25 2.22
C ILE A 51 4.62 5.12 2.44
N PHE A 52 5.34 5.47 1.38
CA PHE A 52 6.56 6.28 1.45
C PHE A 52 6.27 7.66 2.03
N VAL A 53 5.21 8.33 1.57
CA VAL A 53 4.81 9.64 2.11
C VAL A 53 4.38 9.51 3.58
N ASN A 54 3.67 8.44 3.96
CA ASN A 54 3.26 8.26 5.35
C ASN A 54 4.44 8.03 6.31
N ILE A 55 5.44 7.25 5.87
CA ILE A 55 6.68 7.07 6.61
C ILE A 55 7.47 8.38 6.65
N GLY A 56 7.60 9.09 5.52
CA GLY A 56 8.29 10.37 5.42
C GLY A 56 7.69 11.45 6.31
N MET A 57 6.35 11.51 6.41
CA MET A 57 5.64 12.39 7.36
C MET A 57 5.95 12.02 8.81
N THR A 58 6.04 10.72 9.13
CA THR A 58 6.32 10.24 10.49
C THR A 58 7.74 10.57 10.95
N ILE A 59 8.71 10.57 10.02
CA ILE A 59 10.13 10.89 10.30
C ILE A 59 10.41 12.40 10.13
N GLY A 60 9.42 13.20 9.69
CA GLY A 60 9.57 14.65 9.49
C GLY A 60 10.31 15.05 8.21
N LEU A 61 10.48 14.13 7.25
CA LEU A 61 11.14 14.37 5.96
C LEU A 61 10.22 15.05 4.93
N VAL A 62 8.91 14.88 5.06
CA VAL A 62 7.89 15.32 4.09
C VAL A 62 6.79 16.08 4.84
N PRO A 63 6.21 17.17 4.28
CA PRO A 63 5.10 17.88 4.91
C PRO A 63 3.90 16.97 5.20
N ILE A 64 3.22 17.24 6.31
CA ILE A 64 2.08 16.44 6.79
C ILE A 64 0.87 16.70 5.88
N THR A 65 0.64 15.79 4.93
CA THR A 65 -0.40 15.86 3.91
C THR A 65 -1.66 15.06 4.24
N GLY A 66 -1.66 14.28 5.34
CA GLY A 66 -2.86 13.56 5.81
C GLY A 66 -3.33 12.44 4.87
N ILE A 67 -2.43 11.92 4.02
CA ILE A 67 -2.77 10.89 3.04
C ILE A 67 -3.10 9.55 3.73
N PRO A 68 -4.20 8.88 3.37
CA PRO A 68 -4.61 7.64 4.01
C PRO A 68 -3.62 6.50 3.68
N LEU A 69 -3.27 5.74 4.72
CA LEU A 69 -2.49 4.53 4.62
C LEU A 69 -3.38 3.38 4.10
N PRO A 70 -2.94 2.60 3.08
CA PRO A 70 -3.76 1.51 2.54
C PRO A 70 -4.09 0.52 3.66
N PHE A 71 -5.34 0.04 3.74
CA PHE A 71 -5.82 -0.92 4.77
C PHE A 71 -5.85 -0.47 6.24
N VAL A 72 -5.14 0.60 6.63
CA VAL A 72 -5.03 1.03 8.04
C VAL A 72 -5.79 2.33 8.31
N SER A 73 -5.97 3.19 7.30
CA SER A 73 -6.67 4.46 7.47
C SER A 73 -8.19 4.30 7.39
N TYR A 74 -8.92 5.04 8.24
CA TYR A 74 -10.39 5.10 8.31
C TYR A 74 -11.05 5.88 7.14
N GLY A 75 -10.37 6.01 6.00
CA GLY A 75 -10.98 6.54 4.79
C GLY A 75 -11.84 5.47 4.12
N GLY A 76 -13.16 5.46 4.35
CA GLY A 76 -14.05 4.40 3.86
C GLY A 76 -13.97 4.16 2.34
N THR A 77 -13.86 5.23 1.54
CA THR A 77 -13.68 5.14 0.07
C THR A 77 -12.31 4.61 -0.33
N PHE A 78 -11.24 5.02 0.36
CA PHE A 78 -9.89 4.53 0.08
C PHE A 78 -9.73 3.06 0.46
N LEU A 79 -10.35 2.64 1.56
CA LEU A 79 -10.43 1.23 1.95
C LEU A 79 -11.15 0.42 0.87
N LEU A 80 -12.34 0.85 0.42
CA LEU A 80 -13.06 0.18 -0.67
C LEU A 80 -12.23 0.04 -1.94
N MET A 81 -11.51 1.10 -2.34
CA MET A 81 -10.62 1.05 -3.50
C MET A 81 -9.46 0.05 -3.32
N CYS A 82 -8.91 -0.08 -2.11
CA CYS A 82 -7.87 -1.08 -1.81
C CYS A 82 -8.42 -2.52 -1.91
N TRP A 83 -9.68 -2.75 -1.52
CA TRP A 83 -10.32 -4.05 -1.63
C TRP A 83 -10.71 -4.40 -3.06
N ILE A 84 -11.18 -3.43 -3.84
CA ILE A 84 -11.49 -3.61 -5.28
C ILE A 84 -10.21 -3.91 -6.07
N SER A 85 -9.11 -3.22 -5.80
CA SER A 85 -7.82 -3.51 -6.43
C SER A 85 -7.27 -4.90 -6.06
N LEU A 86 -7.47 -5.36 -4.82
CA LEU A 86 -7.22 -6.76 -4.45
C LEU A 86 -8.13 -7.73 -5.22
N ALA A 87 -9.43 -7.45 -5.32
CA ALA A 87 -10.35 -8.31 -6.06
C ALA A 87 -9.98 -8.43 -7.54
N LEU A 88 -9.58 -7.32 -8.17
CA LEU A 88 -9.09 -7.28 -9.55
C LEU A 88 -7.80 -8.09 -9.76
N LEU A 89 -6.99 -8.28 -8.72
CA LEU A 89 -5.84 -9.18 -8.80
C LEU A 89 -6.31 -10.64 -8.86
N PHE A 90 -7.25 -11.06 -8.02
CA PHE A 90 -7.64 -12.47 -7.95
C PHE A 90 -8.57 -12.97 -9.07
N VAL A 91 -8.98 -12.09 -10.01
CA VAL A 91 -9.83 -12.42 -11.17
C VAL A 91 -8.95 -12.61 -12.41
#